data_AF-A0A8S3RZ45-F1
#
_entry.id   AF-A0A8S3RZ45-F1
#
_cell.length_a   1.000
_cell.length_b   1.000
_cell.length_c   1.000
_cell.angle_alpha   90.00
_cell.angle_beta   90.00
_cell.angle_gamma   90.00
#
_symmetry.space_group_name_H-M   'P 1'
#
loop_
_entity.id
_entity.type
_entity.pdbx_description
1 polymer ?
#
loop_
_entity_poly.entity_id
_entity_poly.type
_entity_poly.pdbx_seq_one_letter_code
_entity_poly.pdbx_strand_id
1 'polypeptide(L)'
;MKVDEVLQCSFPSWYNKFKDITIKSYMIPLPQEFIDYLHADGIVLPAESITASALESNEDNVGGEEIDVDWDDDGGPIAEEPSFPEFETTIKNKIKSCGGRVFPKLNWSSPQDATWISFDKTLKCTCPSDIYLLLKSSEFITHDLTQPFCKCEDYDEDSSDITVKYHLILRQWQDLNPAAEFRCYVRNNQLLAISQRHHSIYYEHIMDQREDIVADIKSFFYHMVSSKFTCANYSFDVYRRDKGHTSHSDSKL
;
A
#
# COMPACT_ATOMS: atom_id res chain seq x y z
N MET A 1 -5.29 -19.85 11.92
CA MET A 1 -4.84 -18.47 12.19
C MET A 1 -5.67 -17.92 13.34
N LYS A 2 -5.08 -17.12 14.22
CA LYS A 2 -5.80 -16.48 15.33
C LYS A 2 -6.06 -14.99 15.07
N VAL A 3 -7.13 -14.44 15.66
CA VAL A 3 -7.48 -13.00 15.53
C VAL A 3 -6.33 -12.11 15.97
N ASP A 4 -5.67 -12.43 17.10
CA ASP A 4 -4.52 -11.65 17.57
C ASP A 4 -3.38 -11.65 16.55
N GLU A 5 -3.10 -12.76 15.86
CA GLU A 5 -2.06 -12.83 14.83
C GLU A 5 -2.33 -11.83 13.68
N VAL A 6 -3.60 -11.70 13.27
CA VAL A 6 -4.03 -10.70 12.26
C VAL A 6 -3.84 -9.29 12.80
N LEU A 7 -4.26 -9.01 14.03
CA LEU A 7 -4.11 -7.69 14.66
C LEU A 7 -2.64 -7.27 14.83
N GLN A 8 -1.75 -8.20 15.18
CA GLN A 8 -0.31 -7.93 15.27
C GLN A 8 0.32 -7.63 13.90
N CYS A 9 -0.26 -8.14 12.81
CA CYS A 9 0.16 -7.86 11.44
C CYS A 9 -0.39 -6.53 10.89
N SER A 10 -1.28 -5.86 11.62
CA SER A 10 -1.79 -4.53 11.25
C SER A 10 -0.67 -3.49 11.27
N PHE A 11 -0.64 -2.59 10.28
CA PHE A 11 0.42 -1.59 10.10
C PHE A 11 0.72 -0.79 11.38
N PRO A 12 -0.27 -0.26 12.11
CA PRO A 12 -0.02 0.47 13.36
C PRO A 12 0.64 -0.38 14.46
N SER A 13 0.40 -1.70 14.47
CA SER A 13 0.92 -2.63 15.48
C SER A 13 2.42 -2.86 15.35
N TRP A 14 2.97 -2.84 14.13
CA TRP A 14 4.38 -3.13 13.87
C TRP A 14 5.22 -1.92 13.46
N TYR A 15 4.62 -0.89 12.85
CA TYR A 15 5.37 0.23 12.27
C TYR A 15 6.31 0.91 13.26
N ASN A 16 5.84 1.22 14.48
CA ASN A 16 6.66 1.90 15.48
C ASN A 16 7.88 1.07 15.92
N LYS A 17 7.79 -0.27 15.88
CA LYS A 17 8.89 -1.19 16.24
C LYS A 17 9.96 -1.24 15.14
N PHE A 18 9.59 -0.94 13.90
CA PHE A 18 10.42 -1.10 12.70
C PHE A 18 10.60 0.18 11.88
N LYS A 19 10.24 1.34 12.43
CA LYS A 19 10.27 2.63 11.73
C LYS A 19 11.64 2.96 11.12
N ASP A 20 12.73 2.51 11.74
CA ASP A 20 14.10 2.78 11.30
C ASP A 20 14.58 1.86 10.16
N ILE A 21 13.84 0.78 9.90
CA ILE A 21 14.16 -0.22 8.86
C ILE A 21 13.08 -0.36 7.80
N THR A 22 12.09 0.52 7.79
CA THR A 22 11.01 0.55 6.82
C THR A 22 10.94 1.91 6.15
N ILE A 23 10.15 2.02 5.09
CA ILE A 23 9.97 3.29 4.39
C ILE A 23 9.09 4.20 5.26
N LYS A 24 9.48 5.47 5.35
CA LYS A 24 8.73 6.51 6.06
C LYS A 24 7.26 6.49 5.65
N SER A 25 6.39 6.39 6.63
CA SER A 25 4.95 6.30 6.45
C SER A 25 4.21 7.14 7.48
N TYR A 26 3.03 7.63 7.11
CA TYR A 26 2.09 8.31 8.00
C TYR A 26 0.81 7.51 8.12
N MET A 27 0.24 7.47 9.32
CA MET A 27 -1.04 6.83 9.60
C MET A 27 -2.07 7.91 9.90
N ILE A 28 -3.20 7.87 9.21
CA ILE A 28 -4.32 8.78 9.38
C ILE A 28 -5.54 7.92 9.76
N PRO A 29 -6.15 8.09 10.93
CA PRO A 29 -7.38 7.39 11.27
C PRO A 29 -8.46 7.65 10.22
N LEU A 30 -9.17 6.61 9.79
CA LEU A 30 -10.26 6.75 8.83
C LEU A 30 -11.52 7.27 9.54
N PRO A 31 -12.10 8.40 9.10
CA PRO A 31 -13.43 8.83 9.55
C PRO A 31 -14.48 7.78 9.18
N GLN A 32 -15.52 7.63 10.01
CA GLN A 32 -16.60 6.69 9.73
C GLN A 32 -17.29 7.00 8.39
N GLU A 33 -17.54 8.28 8.11
CA GLU A 33 -18.14 8.74 6.84
C GLU A 33 -17.33 8.31 5.62
N PHE A 34 -15.99 8.26 5.73
CA PHE A 34 -15.13 7.79 4.65
C PHE A 34 -15.16 6.27 4.50
N ILE A 35 -15.29 5.54 5.60
CA ILE A 35 -15.49 4.08 5.58
C ILE A 35 -16.81 3.75 4.89
N ASP A 36 -17.88 4.46 5.23
CA ASP A 36 -19.20 4.31 4.62
C ASP A 36 -19.14 4.62 3.12
N TYR A 37 -18.39 5.66 2.72
CA TYR A 37 -18.12 5.96 1.31
C TYR A 37 -17.34 4.85 0.58
N LEU A 38 -16.36 4.21 1.22
CA LEU A 38 -15.66 3.07 0.62
C LEU A 38 -16.59 1.85 0.43
N HIS A 39 -17.59 1.68 1.30
CA HIS A 39 -18.59 0.62 1.18
C HIS A 39 -19.70 0.92 0.18
N ALA A 40 -19.97 2.19 -0.12
CA ALA A 40 -21.00 2.56 -1.09
C ALA A 40 -20.65 2.08 -2.49
N ASP A 41 -21.66 1.62 -3.23
CA ASP A 41 -21.50 1.22 -4.64
C ASP A 41 -21.23 2.42 -5.56
N GLY A 42 -20.54 2.16 -6.68
CA GLY A 42 -20.22 3.16 -7.71
C GLY A 42 -19.09 4.11 -7.30
N ILE A 43 -18.33 4.63 -8.28
CA ILE A 43 -17.20 5.53 -8.04
C ILE A 43 -17.64 6.98 -8.25
N VAL A 44 -17.88 7.70 -7.16
CA VAL A 44 -18.16 9.14 -7.17
C VAL A 44 -17.03 9.86 -6.47
N LEU A 45 -16.26 10.66 -7.20
CA LEU A 45 -15.18 11.47 -6.61
C LEU A 45 -15.72 12.84 -6.20
N PRO A 46 -15.16 13.48 -5.14
CA PRO A 46 -15.52 14.86 -4.80
C PRO A 46 -15.23 15.82 -5.97
N ALA A 47 -16.08 16.82 -6.24
CA ALA A 47 -15.89 17.78 -7.35
C ALA A 47 -14.53 18.49 -7.37
N GLU A 48 -13.90 18.71 -6.21
CA GLU A 48 -12.55 19.28 -6.11
C GLU A 48 -11.47 18.40 -6.78
N SER A 49 -11.76 17.12 -7.00
CA SER A 49 -10.88 16.14 -7.63
C SER A 49 -10.75 16.34 -9.15
N ILE A 50 -11.85 16.72 -9.80
CA ILE A 50 -11.93 16.83 -11.26
C ILE A 50 -11.19 18.09 -11.73
N THR A 51 -11.25 19.16 -10.94
CA THR A 51 -10.58 20.43 -11.25
C THR A 51 -9.07 20.37 -11.08
N ALA A 52 -8.54 19.58 -10.14
CA ALA A 52 -7.09 19.45 -9.94
C ALA A 52 -6.39 18.76 -11.13
N SER A 53 -7.00 17.73 -11.73
CA SER A 53 -6.43 17.04 -12.90
C SER A 53 -6.43 17.91 -14.16
N ALA A 54 -7.41 18.81 -14.31
CA ALA A 54 -7.47 19.73 -15.45
C ALA A 54 -6.45 20.89 -15.36
N LEU A 55 -5.96 21.22 -14.16
CA LEU A 55 -5.07 22.36 -13.94
C LEU A 55 -3.57 22.00 -14.00
N GLU A 56 -3.19 20.72 -13.97
CA GLU A 56 -1.78 20.29 -14.14
C GLU A 56 -1.38 20.01 -15.60
N SER A 57 -2.33 20.06 -16.55
CA SER A 57 -2.05 20.02 -17.99
C SER A 57 -1.92 21.43 -18.55
N ASN A 58 -0.77 22.07 -18.29
CA ASN A 58 -0.48 23.40 -18.82
C ASN A 58 -0.43 23.44 -20.35
N GLU A 59 -1.15 24.42 -20.88
CA GLU A 59 -0.88 25.29 -22.03
C GLU A 59 -0.50 24.64 -23.38
N ASP A 60 -1.34 24.91 -24.39
CA ASP A 60 -1.20 24.65 -25.83
C ASP A 60 -1.84 23.36 -26.38
N ASN A 61 -3.18 23.29 -26.45
CA ASN A 61 -3.87 23.11 -27.75
C ASN A 61 -5.39 23.30 -27.67
N VAL A 62 -5.93 23.70 -28.82
CA VAL A 62 -7.26 24.17 -29.15
C VAL A 62 -8.35 23.09 -29.04
N GLY A 63 -9.54 23.50 -28.57
CA GLY A 63 -10.80 22.80 -28.79
C GLY A 63 -11.20 21.87 -27.65
N GLY A 64 -11.98 22.39 -26.70
CA GLY A 64 -12.69 21.56 -25.73
C GLY A 64 -13.74 20.73 -26.47
N GLU A 65 -13.35 19.53 -26.89
CA GLU A 65 -14.30 18.45 -27.03
C GLU A 65 -14.59 17.96 -25.61
N GLU A 66 -15.74 18.39 -25.10
CA GLU A 66 -16.39 17.73 -23.98
C GLU A 66 -16.45 16.24 -24.33
N ILE A 67 -15.66 15.42 -23.63
CA ILE A 67 -15.86 13.97 -23.66
C ILE A 67 -17.17 13.77 -22.90
N ASP A 68 -18.27 13.86 -23.64
CA ASP A 68 -19.60 13.41 -23.24
C ASP A 68 -19.50 11.88 -23.15
N VAL A 69 -19.01 11.41 -22.00
CA VAL A 69 -19.23 10.03 -21.59
C VAL A 69 -20.72 9.93 -21.29
N ASP A 70 -21.46 9.51 -22.31
CA ASP A 70 -22.86 9.10 -22.24
C ASP A 70 -22.95 7.89 -21.31
N TRP A 71 -23.05 8.15 -20.01
CA TRP A 71 -23.51 7.16 -19.05
C TRP A 71 -25.01 7.07 -19.29
N ASP A 72 -25.45 5.95 -19.89
CA ASP A 72 -26.87 5.60 -20.03
C ASP A 72 -27.66 6.11 -18.82
N ASP A 73 -28.52 7.10 -19.06
CA ASP A 73 -29.45 7.72 -18.11
C ASP A 73 -30.50 6.69 -17.67
N ASP A 74 -30.08 5.73 -16.84
CA ASP A 74 -30.99 4.98 -15.99
C ASP A 74 -31.23 5.86 -14.76
N GLY A 75 -32.44 6.41 -14.63
CA GLY A 75 -32.87 7.42 -13.64
C GLY A 75 -32.84 6.97 -12.18
N GLY A 76 -31.71 6.42 -11.73
CA GLY A 76 -31.37 6.19 -10.34
C GLY A 76 -31.09 7.52 -9.63
N PRO A 77 -31.12 7.52 -8.28
CA PRO A 77 -30.79 8.71 -7.50
C PRO A 77 -29.39 9.19 -7.88
N ILE A 78 -29.27 10.47 -8.26
CA ILE A 78 -27.99 11.17 -8.44
C ILE A 78 -27.22 11.00 -7.14
N ALA A 79 -26.15 10.22 -7.16
CA ALA A 79 -25.35 9.95 -5.99
C ALA A 79 -24.77 11.29 -5.47
N GLU A 80 -25.06 11.63 -4.21
CA GLU A 80 -24.54 12.84 -3.59
C GLU A 80 -23.00 12.82 -3.61
N GLU A 81 -22.40 13.93 -4.04
CA GLU A 81 -20.95 14.04 -4.06
C GLU A 81 -20.39 13.96 -2.64
N PRO A 82 -19.49 12.99 -2.35
CA PRO A 82 -18.92 12.86 -1.03
C PRO A 82 -17.96 14.03 -0.76
N SER A 83 -17.97 14.57 0.46
CA SER A 83 -17.08 15.66 0.87
C SER A 83 -16.44 15.36 2.22
N PHE A 84 -15.10 15.45 2.29
CA PHE A 84 -14.33 15.19 3.52
C PHE A 84 -13.24 16.25 3.76
N PRO A 85 -13.59 17.53 3.99
CA PRO A 85 -12.63 18.64 3.92
C PRO A 85 -11.44 18.52 4.90
N GLU A 86 -11.70 18.10 6.14
CA GLU A 86 -10.65 17.94 7.17
C GLU A 86 -9.72 16.75 6.88
N PHE A 87 -10.31 15.63 6.45
CA PHE A 87 -9.58 14.43 6.09
C PHE A 87 -8.71 14.68 4.84
N GLU A 88 -9.27 15.32 3.84
CA GLU A 88 -8.58 15.66 2.60
C GLU A 88 -7.42 16.63 2.83
N THR A 89 -7.63 17.66 3.67
CA THR A 89 -6.56 18.57 4.09
C THR A 89 -5.44 17.82 4.78
N THR A 90 -5.78 16.85 5.63
CA THR A 90 -4.79 16.01 6.31
C THR A 90 -4.00 15.16 5.31
N ILE A 91 -4.67 14.53 4.34
CA ILE A 91 -4.03 13.78 3.26
C ILE A 91 -3.08 14.67 2.46
N LYS A 92 -3.55 15.82 1.96
CA LYS A 92 -2.74 16.79 1.19
C LYS A 92 -1.46 17.17 1.96
N ASN A 93 -1.56 17.43 3.26
CA ASN A 93 -0.43 17.76 4.11
C ASN A 93 0.56 16.59 4.30
N LYS A 94 0.06 15.35 4.44
CA LYS A 94 0.91 14.16 4.57
C LYS A 94 1.59 13.78 3.26
N ILE A 95 0.92 13.95 2.11
CA ILE A 95 1.52 13.79 0.78
C ILE A 95 2.73 14.73 0.63
N LYS A 96 2.55 16.03 0.95
CA LYS A 96 3.64 17.01 0.96
C LYS A 96 4.79 16.59 1.88
N SER A 97 4.47 16.08 3.08
CA SER A 97 5.46 15.60 4.05
C SER A 97 6.24 14.34 3.61
N CYS A 98 5.73 13.60 2.63
CA CYS A 98 6.38 12.47 1.97
C CYS A 98 7.14 12.86 0.69
N GLY A 99 7.25 14.14 0.35
CA GLY A 99 7.90 14.59 -0.87
C GLY A 99 6.99 14.58 -2.10
N GLY A 100 5.67 14.67 -1.90
CA GLY A 100 4.68 14.84 -2.98
C GLY A 100 4.20 13.55 -3.63
N ARG A 101 4.82 12.40 -3.34
CA ARG A 101 4.47 11.09 -3.92
C ARG A 101 4.31 10.05 -2.84
N VAL A 102 3.17 9.37 -2.82
CA VAL A 102 2.84 8.36 -1.81
C VAL A 102 2.31 7.08 -2.43
N PHE A 103 2.34 6.02 -1.64
CA PHE A 103 1.73 4.73 -1.87
C PHE A 103 0.65 4.53 -0.78
N PRO A 104 -0.64 4.49 -1.13
CA PRO A 104 -1.71 4.30 -0.15
C PRO A 104 -1.91 2.81 0.17
N LYS A 105 -2.26 2.53 1.43
CA LYS A 105 -2.75 1.23 1.87
C LYS A 105 -3.62 1.35 3.13
N LEU A 106 -4.36 0.30 3.46
CA LEU A 106 -5.02 0.18 4.77
C LEU A 106 -4.17 -0.64 5.74
N ASN A 107 -4.76 -1.00 6.88
CA ASN A 107 -4.14 -1.74 7.98
C ASN A 107 -3.30 -2.92 7.50
N TRP A 108 -3.78 -3.71 6.54
CA TRP A 108 -3.09 -4.91 6.08
C TRP A 108 -2.74 -4.84 4.60
N SER A 109 -3.70 -4.49 3.77
CA SER A 109 -3.62 -4.62 2.33
C SER A 109 -3.41 -3.30 1.61
N SER A 110 -2.72 -3.37 0.47
CA SER A 110 -2.58 -2.27 -0.49
C SER A 110 -3.40 -2.58 -1.74
N PRO A 111 -3.92 -1.57 -2.46
CA PRO A 111 -4.86 -1.75 -3.57
C PRO A 111 -4.18 -2.21 -4.88
N GLN A 112 -3.34 -3.25 -4.83
CA GLN A 112 -2.53 -3.71 -5.97
C GLN A 112 -3.37 -4.22 -7.14
N ASP A 113 -4.51 -4.81 -6.79
CA ASP A 113 -5.56 -5.27 -7.70
C ASP A 113 -6.30 -4.13 -8.41
N ALA A 114 -6.21 -2.89 -7.90
CA ALA A 114 -6.81 -1.70 -8.52
C ALA A 114 -5.84 -0.91 -9.41
N THR A 115 -4.62 -1.39 -9.68
CA THR A 115 -3.66 -0.67 -10.55
C THR A 115 -4.21 -0.33 -11.93
N TRP A 116 -5.21 -1.07 -12.42
CA TRP A 116 -5.86 -0.85 -13.71
C TRP A 116 -6.63 0.47 -13.80
N ILE A 117 -7.12 1.05 -12.69
CA ILE A 117 -7.86 2.32 -12.72
C ILE A 117 -6.93 3.54 -12.75
N SER A 118 -5.68 3.38 -12.26
CA SER A 118 -4.69 4.45 -12.27
C SER A 118 -4.26 4.83 -13.69
N PHE A 119 -4.01 6.13 -13.91
CA PHE A 119 -3.57 6.68 -15.20
C PHE A 119 -2.22 6.09 -15.64
N ASP A 120 -1.25 6.01 -14.73
CA ASP A 120 0.09 5.51 -15.02
C ASP A 120 0.27 4.01 -14.76
N LYS A 121 -0.83 3.31 -14.44
CA LYS A 121 -0.85 1.88 -14.03
C LYS A 121 0.06 1.57 -12.84
N THR A 122 0.34 2.57 -12.00
CA THR A 122 1.08 2.40 -10.75
C THR A 122 0.20 2.68 -9.53
N LEU A 123 0.75 2.38 -8.36
CA LEU A 123 0.15 2.71 -7.05
C LEU A 123 0.66 4.05 -6.50
N LYS A 124 1.27 4.87 -7.36
CA LYS A 124 1.77 6.19 -7.00
C LYS A 124 0.60 7.17 -7.00
N CYS A 125 0.42 7.85 -5.89
CA CYS A 125 -0.56 8.93 -5.74
C CYS A 125 0.15 10.25 -5.46
N THR A 126 -0.35 11.32 -6.06
CA THR A 126 0.10 12.70 -5.84
C THR A 126 -1.00 13.58 -5.26
N CYS A 127 -2.26 13.16 -5.37
CA CYS A 127 -3.41 13.87 -4.80
C CYS A 127 -4.38 12.92 -4.06
N PRO A 128 -5.33 13.46 -3.26
CA PRO A 128 -6.35 12.66 -2.59
C PRO A 128 -7.22 11.85 -3.56
N SER A 129 -7.51 12.41 -4.73
CA SER A 129 -8.37 11.78 -5.75
C SER A 129 -7.79 10.47 -6.25
N ASP A 130 -6.47 10.41 -6.51
CA ASP A 130 -5.77 9.17 -6.85
C ASP A 130 -5.96 8.09 -5.77
N ILE A 131 -5.88 8.51 -4.50
CA ILE A 131 -6.02 7.62 -3.35
C ILE A 131 -7.45 7.09 -3.27
N TYR A 132 -8.45 7.97 -3.39
CA TYR A 132 -9.85 7.58 -3.31
C TYR A 132 -10.21 6.61 -4.43
N LEU A 133 -9.76 6.91 -5.65
CA LEU A 133 -9.99 6.07 -6.82
C LEU A 133 -9.39 4.66 -6.64
N LEU A 134 -8.14 4.55 -6.19
CA LEU A 134 -7.49 3.26 -5.94
C LEU A 134 -8.13 2.46 -4.81
N LEU A 135 -8.42 3.11 -3.68
CA LEU A 135 -8.99 2.43 -2.52
C LEU A 135 -10.40 1.91 -2.82
N LYS A 136 -11.21 2.71 -3.52
CA LYS A 136 -12.59 2.36 -3.85
C LYS A 136 -12.71 1.31 -4.95
N SER A 137 -11.69 1.15 -5.78
CA SER A 137 -11.65 0.17 -6.87
C SER A 137 -10.96 -1.15 -6.50
N SER A 138 -10.64 -1.38 -5.21
CA SER A 138 -9.85 -2.52 -4.75
C SER A 138 -10.65 -3.48 -3.86
N GLU A 139 -10.72 -4.73 -4.30
CA GLU A 139 -11.28 -5.84 -3.53
C GLU A 139 -10.45 -6.16 -2.30
N PHE A 140 -9.13 -5.95 -2.36
CA PHE A 140 -8.27 -6.11 -1.18
C PHE A 140 -8.61 -5.11 -0.08
N ILE A 141 -8.99 -3.88 -0.45
CA ILE A 141 -9.44 -2.87 0.51
C ILE A 141 -10.82 -3.22 1.05
N THR A 142 -11.75 -3.64 0.19
CA THR A 142 -13.07 -4.12 0.61
C THR A 142 -12.98 -5.30 1.58
N HIS A 143 -12.08 -6.26 1.34
CA HIS A 143 -11.82 -7.38 2.23
C HIS A 143 -11.27 -6.91 3.58
N ASP A 144 -10.30 -5.98 3.60
CA ASP A 144 -9.74 -5.43 4.83
C ASP A 144 -10.84 -4.82 5.72
N LEU A 145 -11.87 -4.18 5.13
CA LEU A 145 -12.97 -3.53 5.84
C LEU A 145 -14.08 -4.47 6.29
N THR A 146 -14.46 -5.43 5.45
CA THR A 146 -15.65 -6.29 5.66
C THR A 146 -15.32 -7.63 6.32
N GLN A 147 -14.19 -8.26 5.96
CA GLN A 147 -13.89 -9.64 6.33
C GLN A 147 -12.43 -9.87 6.78
N PRO A 148 -11.82 -8.99 7.60
CA PRO A 148 -10.41 -9.12 7.98
C PRO A 148 -10.10 -10.41 8.78
N PHE A 149 -11.10 -11.00 9.44
CA PHE A 149 -10.94 -12.16 10.31
C PHE A 149 -11.62 -13.44 9.80
N CYS A 150 -12.16 -13.46 8.58
CA CYS A 150 -12.92 -14.60 8.05
C CYS A 150 -12.16 -15.95 8.03
N LYS A 151 -10.83 -15.92 8.11
CA LYS A 151 -9.94 -17.11 8.16
C LYS A 151 -9.40 -17.43 9.55
N CYS A 152 -9.85 -16.71 10.57
CA CYS A 152 -9.44 -16.94 11.95
C CYS A 152 -10.32 -18.03 12.57
N GLU A 153 -9.69 -19.00 13.23
CA GLU A 153 -10.39 -20.14 13.85
C GLU A 153 -11.13 -19.77 15.15
N ASP A 154 -10.71 -18.67 15.77
CA ASP A 154 -11.21 -18.09 17.00
C ASP A 154 -12.06 -16.84 16.75
N TYR A 155 -12.40 -16.57 15.49
CA TYR A 155 -13.31 -15.50 15.12
C TYR A 155 -14.74 -16.02 15.12
N ASP A 156 -15.59 -15.31 15.85
CA ASP A 156 -17.03 -15.53 15.91
C ASP A 156 -17.71 -14.24 15.45
N GLU A 157 -18.42 -14.28 14.33
CA GLU A 157 -19.11 -13.11 13.76
C GLU A 157 -20.19 -12.56 14.70
N ASP A 158 -20.76 -13.42 15.56
CA ASP A 158 -21.78 -13.03 16.53
C ASP A 158 -21.18 -12.41 17.82
N SER A 159 -19.84 -12.44 17.97
CA SER A 159 -19.12 -11.83 19.09
C SER A 159 -18.77 -10.38 18.79
N SER A 160 -19.46 -9.45 19.44
CA SER A 160 -19.30 -7.99 19.26
C SER A 160 -18.02 -7.38 19.86
N ASP A 161 -17.04 -8.18 20.28
CA ASP A 161 -15.93 -7.68 21.11
C ASP A 161 -14.76 -7.09 20.31
N ILE A 162 -14.68 -7.34 19.00
CA ILE A 162 -13.53 -6.93 18.18
C ILE A 162 -13.83 -5.62 17.43
N THR A 163 -13.38 -4.49 17.99
CA THR A 163 -13.43 -3.19 17.30
C THR A 163 -12.09 -2.87 16.64
N VAL A 164 -12.05 -2.87 15.31
CA VAL A 164 -10.86 -2.47 14.53
C VAL A 164 -10.87 -0.98 14.25
N LYS A 165 -9.76 -0.30 14.56
CA LYS A 165 -9.51 1.07 14.10
C LYS A 165 -8.79 1.05 12.76
N TYR A 166 -9.49 1.45 11.71
CA TYR A 166 -8.90 1.55 10.38
C TYR A 166 -8.09 2.82 10.21
N HIS A 167 -6.95 2.69 9.54
CA HIS A 167 -6.07 3.80 9.23
C HIS A 167 -5.77 3.79 7.73
N LEU A 168 -5.81 4.97 7.12
CA LEU A 168 -5.15 5.22 5.84
C LEU A 168 -3.66 5.39 6.10
N ILE A 169 -2.85 4.53 5.48
CA ILE A 169 -1.40 4.60 5.55
C ILE A 169 -0.86 5.16 4.25
N LEU A 170 -0.17 6.29 4.37
CA LEU A 170 0.54 6.94 3.27
C LEU A 170 2.02 6.68 3.43
N ARG A 171 2.52 5.70 2.69
CA ARG A 171 3.93 5.35 2.62
C ARG A 171 4.60 6.22 1.56
N GLN A 172 5.80 6.73 1.82
CA GLN A 172 6.55 7.48 0.82
C GLN A 172 6.79 6.61 -0.43
N TRP A 173 6.50 7.15 -1.62
CA TRP A 173 6.76 6.43 -2.87
C TRP A 173 8.26 6.24 -3.08
N GLN A 174 8.65 5.05 -3.53
CA GLN A 174 10.01 4.71 -3.94
C GLN A 174 9.91 3.82 -5.19
N ASP A 175 10.73 4.09 -6.19
CA ASP A 175 10.84 3.25 -7.39
C ASP A 175 11.72 2.04 -7.05
N LEU A 176 11.09 1.02 -6.45
CA LEU A 176 11.75 -0.22 -6.05
C LEU A 176 11.86 -1.17 -7.24
N ASN A 177 13.04 -1.74 -7.45
CA ASN A 177 13.21 -2.82 -8.43
C ASN A 177 12.54 -4.10 -7.92
N PRO A 178 11.50 -4.64 -8.60
CA PRO A 178 10.82 -5.85 -8.13
C PRO A 178 11.73 -7.08 -8.01
N ALA A 179 12.86 -7.10 -8.72
CA ALA A 179 13.84 -8.18 -8.62
C ALA A 179 14.61 -8.23 -7.30
N ALA A 180 14.63 -7.12 -6.57
CA ALA A 180 15.29 -7.00 -5.27
C ALA A 180 14.33 -7.23 -4.09
N GLU A 181 13.08 -7.62 -4.35
CA GLU A 181 12.07 -7.90 -3.34
C GLU A 181 11.98 -9.40 -3.03
N PHE A 182 12.04 -9.73 -1.74
CA PHE A 182 11.98 -11.10 -1.25
C PHE A 182 10.93 -11.24 -0.15
N ARG A 183 10.27 -12.39 -0.12
CA ARG A 183 9.39 -12.81 0.97
C ARG A 183 10.10 -13.83 1.85
N CYS A 184 10.14 -13.54 3.14
CA CYS A 184 10.77 -14.35 4.17
C CYS A 184 9.71 -15.02 5.03
N TYR A 185 9.90 -16.31 5.33
CA TYR A 185 8.95 -17.10 6.13
C TYR A 185 9.59 -17.50 7.44
N VAL A 186 8.95 -17.13 8.54
CA VAL A 186 9.43 -17.33 9.91
C VAL A 186 8.47 -18.26 10.65
N ARG A 187 9.01 -19.26 11.33
CA ARG A 187 8.26 -20.16 12.20
C ARG A 187 9.04 -20.41 13.48
N ASN A 188 8.35 -20.41 14.62
CA ASN A 188 8.98 -20.55 15.94
C ASN A 188 10.20 -19.61 16.11
N ASN A 189 10.08 -18.35 15.65
CA ASN A 189 11.14 -17.35 15.65
C ASN A 189 12.41 -17.71 14.84
N GLN A 190 12.30 -18.66 13.90
CA GLN A 190 13.39 -19.04 13.00
C GLN A 190 13.04 -18.77 11.54
N LEU A 191 13.98 -18.19 10.80
CA LEU A 191 13.85 -17.98 9.36
C LEU A 191 13.95 -19.33 8.63
N LEU A 192 12.84 -19.79 8.07
CA LEU A 192 12.74 -21.08 7.41
C LEU A 192 13.03 -21.01 5.92
N ALA A 193 12.51 -19.99 5.24
CA ALA A 193 12.59 -19.89 3.80
C ALA A 193 12.62 -18.44 3.33
N ILE A 194 13.21 -18.24 2.16
CA ILE A 194 13.27 -16.99 1.42
C ILE A 194 12.84 -17.30 0.00
N SER A 195 11.98 -16.46 -0.57
CA SER A 195 11.52 -16.56 -1.95
C SER A 195 11.51 -15.20 -2.61
N GLN A 196 11.58 -15.16 -3.94
CA GLN A 196 11.33 -13.93 -4.69
C GLN A 196 9.88 -13.48 -4.50
N ARG A 197 9.68 -12.18 -4.24
CA ARG A 197 8.33 -11.64 -4.05
C ARG A 197 7.52 -11.62 -5.35
N HIS A 198 8.18 -11.34 -6.47
CA HIS A 198 7.60 -11.31 -7.81
C HIS A 198 7.89 -12.60 -8.59
N HIS A 199 7.26 -13.72 -8.21
CA HIS A 199 7.63 -15.06 -8.71
C HIS A 199 7.35 -15.31 -10.21
N SER A 200 6.60 -14.44 -10.89
CA SER A 200 6.22 -14.64 -12.31
C SER A 200 7.30 -14.23 -13.32
N ILE A 201 8.36 -13.54 -12.88
CA ILE A 201 9.49 -13.14 -13.73
C ILE A 201 10.76 -13.81 -13.23
N TYR A 202 11.53 -14.36 -14.16
CA TYR A 202 12.86 -14.88 -13.88
C TYR A 202 13.91 -13.75 -13.92
N TYR A 203 14.73 -13.66 -12.88
CA TYR A 203 15.87 -12.74 -12.81
C TYR A 203 17.17 -13.52 -12.62
N GLU A 204 18.01 -13.53 -13.64
CA GLU A 204 19.27 -14.31 -13.67
C GLU A 204 20.21 -13.99 -12.50
N HIS A 205 20.39 -12.70 -12.19
CA HIS A 205 21.27 -12.24 -11.11
C HIS A 205 20.90 -12.79 -9.72
N ILE A 206 19.65 -13.22 -9.49
CA ILE A 206 19.25 -13.82 -8.21
C ILE A 206 19.95 -15.17 -8.03
N MET A 207 20.18 -15.91 -9.11
CA MET A 207 20.93 -17.17 -9.07
C MET A 207 22.40 -16.90 -8.80
N ASP A 208 22.98 -15.92 -9.50
CA ASP A 208 24.40 -15.57 -9.36
C ASP A 208 24.74 -15.04 -7.96
N GLN A 209 23.85 -14.24 -7.37
CA GLN A 209 24.04 -13.61 -6.06
C GLN A 209 23.32 -14.34 -4.92
N ARG A 210 22.87 -15.59 -5.16
CA ARG A 210 22.01 -16.33 -4.21
C ARG A 210 22.58 -16.38 -2.79
N GLU A 211 23.86 -16.67 -2.68
CA GLU A 211 24.53 -16.81 -1.38
C GLU A 211 24.57 -15.48 -0.62
N ASP A 212 24.91 -14.38 -1.31
CA ASP A 212 24.92 -13.03 -0.75
C ASP A 212 23.54 -12.56 -0.33
N ILE A 213 22.52 -12.80 -1.18
CA ILE A 213 21.12 -12.47 -0.88
C ILE A 213 20.67 -13.18 0.41
N VAL A 214 20.93 -14.48 0.51
CA VAL A 214 20.57 -15.27 1.68
C VAL A 214 21.33 -14.80 2.93
N ALA A 215 22.62 -14.50 2.80
CA ALA A 215 23.44 -14.01 3.91
C ALA A 215 22.95 -12.63 4.43
N ASP A 216 22.69 -11.70 3.51
CA ASP A 216 22.20 -10.36 3.85
C ASP A 216 20.84 -10.40 4.55
N ILE A 217 19.89 -11.20 4.01
CA ILE A 217 18.55 -11.34 4.58
C ILE A 217 18.59 -12.05 5.94
N LYS A 218 19.41 -13.09 6.10
CA LYS A 218 19.61 -13.75 7.41
C LYS A 218 20.16 -12.77 8.43
N SER A 219 21.20 -12.02 8.06
CA SER A 219 21.80 -11.01 8.93
C SER A 219 20.76 -9.95 9.32
N PHE A 220 20.00 -9.43 8.35
CA PHE A 220 18.91 -8.49 8.62
C PHE A 220 17.87 -9.07 9.59
N PHE A 221 17.43 -10.31 9.37
CA PHE A 221 16.44 -10.97 10.23
C PHE A 221 16.92 -11.07 11.68
N TYR A 222 18.10 -11.65 11.92
CA TYR A 222 18.58 -11.91 13.28
C TYR A 222 18.98 -10.65 14.04
N HIS A 223 19.44 -9.61 13.36
CA HIS A 223 19.83 -8.36 14.02
C HIS A 223 18.68 -7.38 14.18
N MET A 224 17.74 -7.34 13.23
CA MET A 224 16.73 -6.29 13.16
C MET A 224 15.30 -6.75 13.45
N VAL A 225 14.97 -8.03 13.27
CA VAL A 225 13.57 -8.53 13.26
C VAL A 225 13.26 -9.55 14.35
N SER A 226 14.06 -10.62 14.49
CA SER A 226 13.69 -11.88 15.18
C SER A 226 13.29 -11.76 16.66
N SER A 227 13.62 -10.65 17.31
CA SER A 227 13.32 -10.37 18.73
C SER A 227 12.33 -9.22 18.95
N LYS A 228 11.92 -8.52 17.88
CA LYS A 228 11.07 -7.33 17.97
C LYS A 228 9.61 -7.60 17.62
N PHE A 229 9.35 -8.57 16.74
CA PHE A 229 7.98 -8.93 16.38
C PHE A 229 7.35 -9.82 17.45
N THR A 230 6.06 -9.64 17.68
CA THR A 230 5.32 -10.26 18.78
C THR A 230 4.93 -11.70 18.49
N CYS A 231 4.63 -12.02 17.23
CA CYS A 231 4.24 -13.38 16.83
C CYS A 231 5.47 -14.24 16.56
N ALA A 232 5.38 -15.54 16.90
CA ALA A 232 6.44 -16.51 16.61
C ALA A 232 6.44 -17.02 15.16
N ASN A 233 5.30 -16.91 14.47
CA ASN A 233 5.09 -17.38 13.11
C ASN A 233 4.56 -16.21 12.27
N TYR A 234 5.26 -15.86 11.20
CA TYR A 234 4.90 -14.74 10.33
C TYR A 234 5.67 -14.80 9.02
N SER A 235 5.23 -14.01 8.04
CA SER A 235 6.02 -13.68 6.87
C SER A 235 6.30 -12.18 6.86
N PHE A 236 7.47 -11.79 6.36
CA PHE A 236 7.79 -10.39 6.11
C PHE A 236 8.41 -10.23 4.73
N ASP A 237 8.14 -9.09 4.12
CA ASP A 237 8.70 -8.71 2.83
C ASP A 237 9.91 -7.79 3.07
N VAL A 238 11.00 -8.01 2.33
CA VAL A 238 12.25 -7.26 2.43
C VAL A 238 12.71 -6.81 1.05
N TYR A 239 13.18 -5.58 0.97
CA TYR A 239 13.84 -5.04 -0.21
C TYR A 239 15.36 -5.02 0.03
N ARG A 240 16.12 -5.74 -0.77
CA ARG A 240 17.59 -5.74 -0.70
C ARG A 240 18.12 -4.63 -1.59
N ARG A 241 18.63 -3.54 -0.99
CA ARG A 241 19.32 -2.50 -1.75
C ARG A 241 20.59 -3.09 -2.38
N ASP A 242 20.87 -2.68 -3.61
CA ASP A 242 22.16 -2.99 -4.22
C ASP A 242 23.28 -2.47 -3.33
N LYS A 243 24.21 -3.36 -3.00
CA LYS A 243 25.53 -2.95 -2.52
C LYS A 243 26.17 -2.31 -3.73
N GLY A 244 26.03 -0.99 -3.85
CA GLY A 244 26.59 -0.24 -4.97
C GLY A 244 27.99 -0.78 -5.25
N HIS A 245 28.20 -1.31 -6.45
CA HIS A 245 29.56 -1.55 -6.89
C HIS A 245 30.22 -0.18 -6.80
N THR A 246 31.09 0.03 -5.81
CA THR A 246 32.20 0.95 -6.00
C THR A 246 32.93 0.39 -7.20
N SER A 247 32.57 0.87 -8.39
CA SER A 247 33.38 0.70 -9.57
C SER A 247 34.71 1.31 -9.18
N HIS A 248 35.65 0.46 -8.77
CA HIS A 248 37.04 0.77 -8.89
C HIS A 248 37.20 1.14 -10.36
N SER A 249 37.27 2.44 -10.63
CA SER A 249 37.77 2.95 -11.89
C SER A 249 39.19 2.42 -11.98
N ASP A 250 39.32 1.27 -12.62
CA ASP A 250 40.61 0.70 -12.97
C ASP A 250 41.38 1.78 -13.72
N SER A 251 42.51 2.14 -13.12
CA SER A 251 43.51 2.96 -13.74
C SER A 251 44.06 2.18 -14.92
N LYS A 252 43.71 2.58 -16.14
CA LYS A 252 44.48 2.24 -17.34
C LYS A 252 44.56 3.45 -18.27
N LEU A 253 45.72 4.11 -18.13
CA LEU A 253 46.37 5.14 -18.96
C LEU A 253 45.65 6.49 -19.10
#